data_AF-A0A1M6NB03-F1
#
_entry.id   AF-A0A1M6NB03-F1
#
_cell.length_a   1.000
_cell.length_b   1.000
_cell.length_c   1.000
_cell.angle_alpha   90.00
_cell.angle_beta   90.00
_cell.angle_gamma   90.00
#
_symmetry.space_group_name_H-M   'P 1'
#
loop_
_entity.id
_entity.type
_entity.pdbx_description
1 polymer ?
#
loop_
_entity_poly.entity_id
_entity_poly.type
_entity_poly.pdbx_seq_one_letter_code
_entity_poly.pdbx_strand_id
1 'polypeptide(L)'
;MAALLIVGYLVGIVPLEYNVSYEGIKYRNNDPDYVEKVMIQFDGYRYNKLYKCDEFNGTLIVDGAEYPGMKLRSGRYNEDLVFVFLQDIGEYDTLGMIFTDDNLNEFSIQWFEGTHSEGRRWSSKDGLVYSMPATTRDEAVEITDRLQHWNGKVN
;
A
#
# COMPACT_ATOMS: atom_id res chain seq x y z
N MET A 1 39.36 2.74 2.47
CA MET A 1 38.39 3.66 1.85
C MET A 1 37.64 3.03 0.67
N ALA A 2 38.31 2.38 -0.30
CA ALA A 2 37.62 1.76 -1.45
C ALA A 2 36.60 0.67 -1.08
N ALA A 3 36.89 -0.19 -0.10
CA ALA A 3 35.97 -1.25 0.34
C ALA A 3 34.67 -0.71 0.96
N LEU A 4 34.73 0.39 1.71
CA LEU A 4 33.56 1.04 2.30
C LEU A 4 32.66 1.68 1.23
N LEU A 5 33.24 2.22 0.15
CA LEU A 5 32.49 2.77 -0.97
C LEU A 5 31.79 1.68 -1.79
N ILE A 6 32.42 0.51 -1.96
CA ILE A 6 31.82 -0.65 -2.65
C ILE A 6 30.67 -1.23 -1.84
N VAL A 7 30.83 -1.37 -0.51
CA VAL A 7 29.76 -1.86 0.37
C VAL A 7 28.59 -0.88 0.40
N GLY A 8 28.85 0.43 0.50
CA GLY A 8 27.80 1.45 0.42
C GLY A 8 27.04 1.45 -0.92
N TYR A 9 27.74 1.20 -2.03
CA TYR A 9 27.12 1.09 -3.35
C TYR A 9 26.25 -0.17 -3.51
N LEU A 10 26.70 -1.32 -3.00
CA LEU A 10 25.96 -2.59 -3.11
C LEU A 10 24.69 -2.61 -2.25
N VAL A 11 24.70 -1.97 -1.07
CA VAL A 11 23.54 -1.88 -0.18
C VAL A 11 22.35 -1.14 -0.83
N GLY A 12 22.60 -0.24 -1.79
CA GLY A 12 21.53 0.47 -2.51
C GLY A 12 21.00 -0.20 -3.77
N ILE A 13 21.47 -1.43 -4.10
CA ILE A 13 21.10 -2.13 -5.34
C ILE A 13 20.45 -3.49 -5.06
N VAL A 14 20.81 -4.14 -3.95
CA VAL A 14 20.26 -5.45 -3.60
C VAL A 14 18.83 -5.29 -3.07
N PRO A 15 17.84 -5.98 -3.67
CA PRO A 15 16.48 -6.01 -3.11
C PRO A 15 16.49 -6.60 -1.70
N LEU A 16 15.78 -5.97 -0.80
CA LEU A 16 15.54 -6.48 0.55
C LEU A 16 14.22 -7.23 0.56
N GLU A 17 14.21 -8.46 1.08
CA GLU A 17 12.97 -9.19 1.34
C GLU A 17 12.05 -8.35 2.23
N TYR A 18 10.78 -8.25 1.84
CA TYR A 18 9.76 -7.48 2.52
C TYR A 18 8.52 -8.36 2.69
N ASN A 19 8.56 -9.14 3.78
CA ASN A 19 7.57 -10.15 4.13
C ASN A 19 6.95 -9.77 5.47
N VAL A 20 5.95 -8.89 5.43
CA VAL A 20 5.36 -8.26 6.61
C VAL A 20 3.85 -8.45 6.62
N SER A 21 3.27 -8.49 7.82
CA SER A 21 1.84 -8.64 8.03
C SER A 21 1.36 -7.61 9.04
N TYR A 22 0.27 -6.94 8.71
CA TYR A 22 -0.35 -5.90 9.53
C TYR A 22 -1.78 -6.29 9.86
N GLU A 23 -2.13 -6.13 11.14
CA GLU A 23 -3.54 -6.02 11.55
C GLU A 23 -3.99 -4.59 11.26
N GLY A 24 -5.16 -4.46 10.64
CA GLY A 24 -5.75 -3.18 10.32
C GLY A 24 -7.25 -3.17 10.49
N ILE A 25 -7.83 -2.04 10.10
CA ILE A 25 -9.27 -1.84 10.08
C ILE A 25 -9.72 -1.51 8.67
N LYS A 26 -10.78 -2.19 8.26
CA LYS A 26 -11.57 -1.93 7.07
C LYS A 26 -12.82 -1.16 7.50
N TYR A 27 -13.07 -0.01 6.89
CA TYR A 27 -14.19 0.86 7.22
C TYR A 27 -14.77 1.55 5.98
N ARG A 28 -15.93 2.21 6.13
CA ARG A 28 -16.55 3.06 5.09
C ARG A 28 -16.68 4.50 5.56
N ASN A 29 -16.41 5.47 4.67
CA ASN A 29 -16.39 6.89 5.05
C ASN A 29 -17.67 7.40 5.72
N ASN A 30 -18.85 6.95 5.28
CA ASN A 30 -20.14 7.42 5.80
C ASN A 30 -20.96 6.30 6.48
N ASP A 31 -20.25 5.30 7.01
CA ASP A 31 -20.84 4.30 7.88
C ASP A 31 -19.93 4.16 9.11
N PRO A 32 -20.27 4.82 10.24
CA PRO A 32 -19.47 4.74 11.45
C PRO A 32 -19.53 3.34 12.08
N ASP A 33 -20.57 2.56 11.80
CA ASP A 33 -20.80 1.23 12.39
C ASP A 33 -20.13 0.12 11.56
N TYR A 34 -19.81 0.38 10.28
CA TYR A 34 -19.07 -0.54 9.43
C TYR A 34 -17.57 -0.54 9.78
N VAL A 35 -17.19 -1.50 10.63
CA VAL A 35 -15.81 -1.72 11.10
C VAL A 35 -15.52 -3.21 11.10
N GLU A 36 -14.55 -3.62 10.28
CA GLU A 36 -14.06 -5.00 10.21
C GLU A 36 -12.56 -5.03 10.47
N LYS A 37 -12.09 -6.01 11.24
CA LYS A 37 -10.66 -6.31 11.33
C LYS A 37 -10.22 -6.99 10.06
N VAL A 38 -9.08 -6.58 9.52
CA VAL A 38 -8.49 -7.12 8.30
C VAL A 38 -7.04 -7.48 8.56
N MET A 39 -6.57 -8.55 7.91
CA MET A 39 -5.15 -8.87 7.84
C MET A 39 -4.63 -8.57 6.44
N ILE A 40 -3.64 -7.69 6.34
CA ILE A 40 -2.95 -7.40 5.08
C ILE A 40 -1.49 -7.83 5.18
N GLN A 41 -1.01 -8.47 4.11
CA GLN A 41 0.37 -8.92 4.02
C GLN A 41 0.99 -8.43 2.72
N PHE A 42 2.25 -8.04 2.81
CA PHE A 42 3.12 -7.84 1.67
C PHE A 42 4.14 -8.97 1.67
N ASP A 43 4.23 -9.67 0.54
CA ASP A 43 5.23 -10.71 0.30
C ASP A 43 6.00 -10.36 -0.97
N GLY A 44 7.29 -10.09 -0.85
CA GLY A 44 8.10 -9.69 -1.99
C GLY A 44 9.38 -8.97 -1.62
N TYR A 45 9.74 -7.97 -2.42
CA TYR A 45 11.01 -7.26 -2.29
C TYR A 45 10.81 -5.75 -2.32
N ARG A 46 11.54 -5.07 -1.43
CA ARG A 46 11.70 -3.62 -1.40
C ARG A 46 13.06 -3.22 -1.94
N TYR A 47 13.07 -2.25 -2.85
CA TYR A 47 14.27 -1.72 -3.47
C TYR A 47 14.58 -0.35 -2.88
N ASN A 48 15.57 -0.30 -1.98
CA ASN A 48 16.05 0.95 -1.40
C ASN A 48 16.90 1.69 -2.43
N LYS A 49 16.29 2.63 -3.15
CA LYS A 49 17.05 3.47 -4.07
C LYS A 49 17.62 4.62 -3.26
N LEU A 50 18.93 4.61 -3.00
CA LEU A 50 19.69 5.63 -2.23
C LEU A 50 19.37 7.12 -2.55
N TYR A 51 18.66 7.43 -3.64
CA TYR A 51 18.22 8.77 -4.05
C TYR A 51 16.82 8.82 -4.70
N LYS A 52 15.98 7.78 -4.55
CA LYS A 52 14.61 7.75 -5.10
C LYS A 52 13.68 7.06 -4.09
N CYS A 53 12.38 7.30 -4.23
CA CYS A 53 11.38 6.63 -3.41
C CYS A 53 11.47 5.11 -3.55
N ASP A 54 11.17 4.43 -2.45
CA ASP A 54 11.25 2.98 -2.39
C ASP A 54 10.23 2.34 -3.33
N GLU A 55 10.67 1.26 -3.97
CA GLU A 55 9.82 0.46 -4.84
C GLU A 55 9.57 -0.88 -4.16
N PHE A 56 8.30 -1.25 -3.97
CA PHE A 56 7.92 -2.61 -3.61
C PHE A 56 7.49 -3.36 -4.88
N ASN A 57 7.87 -4.63 -4.97
CA ASN A 57 7.42 -5.54 -6.00
C ASN A 57 7.13 -6.91 -5.35
N GLY A 58 5.90 -7.39 -5.50
CA GLY A 58 5.49 -8.64 -4.87
C GLY A 58 4.01 -8.92 -4.97
N THR A 59 3.50 -9.61 -3.96
CA THR A 59 2.12 -10.00 -3.79
C THR A 59 1.52 -9.24 -2.62
N LEU A 60 0.34 -8.67 -2.82
CA LEU A 60 -0.50 -8.17 -1.75
C LEU A 60 -1.49 -9.26 -1.37
N ILE A 61 -1.62 -9.53 -0.08
CA ILE A 61 -2.56 -10.52 0.44
C ILE A 61 -3.54 -9.79 1.34
N VAL A 62 -4.83 -9.87 1.05
CA VAL A 62 -5.90 -9.22 1.83
C VAL A 62 -6.87 -10.29 2.31
N ASP A 63 -6.95 -10.53 3.62
CA ASP A 63 -7.75 -11.60 4.23
C ASP A 63 -7.53 -12.98 3.56
N GLY A 64 -6.29 -13.26 3.17
CA GLY A 64 -5.88 -14.49 2.51
C GLY A 64 -6.12 -14.54 0.99
N ALA A 65 -6.74 -13.53 0.39
CA ALA A 65 -6.83 -13.40 -1.07
C ALA A 65 -5.54 -12.79 -1.62
N GLU A 66 -4.91 -13.48 -2.59
CA GLU A 66 -3.64 -13.07 -3.17
C GLU A 66 -3.83 -12.21 -4.43
N TYR A 67 -3.08 -11.13 -4.50
CA TYR A 67 -3.02 -10.20 -5.62
C TYR A 67 -1.56 -10.07 -6.08
N PRO A 68 -1.10 -10.98 -6.96
CA PRO A 68 0.28 -11.04 -7.38
C PRO A 68 0.64 -9.92 -8.37
N GLY A 69 1.95 -9.60 -8.43
CA GLY A 69 2.50 -8.67 -9.40
C GLY A 69 2.25 -7.20 -9.08
N MET A 70 1.93 -6.92 -7.81
CA MET A 70 1.79 -5.56 -7.30
C MET A 70 3.13 -4.84 -7.35
N LYS A 71 3.10 -3.61 -7.85
CA LYS A 71 4.23 -2.69 -7.80
C LYS A 71 3.78 -1.43 -7.11
N LEU A 72 4.50 -1.02 -6.07
CA LEU A 72 4.34 0.28 -5.45
C LEU A 72 5.58 1.09 -5.70
N ARG A 73 5.39 2.30 -6.19
CA ARG A 73 6.40 3.33 -6.34
C ARG A 73 5.86 4.53 -5.61
N SER A 74 6.19 4.68 -4.33
CA SER A 74 5.77 5.84 -3.56
C SER A 74 6.17 7.11 -4.33
N GLY A 75 5.19 7.81 -4.89
CA GLY A 75 5.45 8.99 -5.71
C GLY A 75 5.95 10.17 -4.85
N ARG A 76 5.93 11.37 -5.43
CA ARG A 76 6.18 12.61 -4.64
C ARG A 76 5.20 12.80 -3.48
N TYR A 77 4.03 12.17 -3.55
CA TYR A 77 2.95 12.25 -2.57
C TYR A 77 2.74 10.94 -1.79
N ASN A 78 3.68 9.99 -1.90
CA ASN A 78 3.59 8.65 -1.31
C ASN A 78 2.25 7.94 -1.57
N GLU A 79 1.71 8.15 -2.76
CA GLU A 79 0.53 7.48 -3.27
C GLU A 79 0.88 6.70 -4.53
N ASP A 80 0.16 5.59 -4.77
CA ASP A 80 0.23 4.83 -6.02
C ASP A 80 -1.08 4.06 -6.26
N LEU A 81 -1.23 3.52 -7.46
CA LEU A 81 -2.33 2.61 -7.79
C LEU A 81 -2.00 1.19 -7.31
N VAL A 82 -3.00 0.53 -6.71
CA VAL A 82 -2.95 -0.92 -6.46
C VAL A 82 -3.22 -1.64 -7.77
N PHE A 83 -2.22 -1.68 -8.63
CA PHE A 83 -2.27 -2.29 -9.97
C PHE A 83 -1.72 -3.72 -9.91
N VAL A 84 -2.58 -4.70 -10.16
CA VAL A 84 -2.27 -6.13 -9.95
C VAL A 84 -2.76 -6.97 -11.12
N PHE A 85 -2.24 -8.20 -11.24
CA PHE A 85 -2.71 -9.16 -12.23
C PHE A 85 -3.82 -10.05 -11.64
N LEU A 86 -5.01 -10.00 -12.23
CA LEU A 86 -6.15 -10.82 -11.82
C LEU A 86 -6.15 -12.12 -12.65
N GLN A 87 -5.76 -13.24 -12.03
CA GLN A 87 -5.59 -14.53 -12.72
C GLN A 87 -6.90 -15.05 -13.35
N ASP A 88 -8.01 -14.77 -12.70
CA ASP A 88 -9.37 -15.16 -13.04
C ASP A 88 -9.87 -14.55 -14.36
N ILE A 89 -9.40 -13.35 -14.71
CA ILE A 89 -9.68 -12.71 -16.01
C ILE A 89 -8.46 -12.67 -16.93
N GLY A 90 -7.27 -13.00 -16.43
CA GLY A 90 -6.02 -13.00 -17.21
C GLY A 90 -5.53 -11.61 -17.61
N GLU A 91 -5.96 -10.56 -16.89
CA GLU A 91 -5.68 -9.17 -17.21
C GLU A 91 -5.18 -8.39 -15.99
N TYR A 92 -4.51 -7.26 -16.25
CA TYR A 92 -4.16 -6.33 -15.19
C TYR A 92 -5.33 -5.42 -14.83
N ASP A 93 -5.44 -5.08 -13.56
CA ASP A 93 -6.51 -4.26 -13.06
C ASP A 93 -6.07 -3.35 -11.91
N THR A 94 -6.83 -2.28 -11.70
CA THR A 94 -6.64 -1.34 -10.60
C THR A 94 -7.66 -1.63 -9.52
N LEU A 95 -7.21 -2.11 -8.37
CA LEU A 95 -8.06 -2.42 -7.22
C LEU A 95 -8.26 -1.24 -6.28
N GLY A 96 -7.44 -0.20 -6.40
CA GLY A 96 -7.51 0.93 -5.50
C GLY A 96 -6.39 1.92 -5.66
N MET A 97 -6.36 2.86 -4.72
CA MET A 97 -5.28 3.81 -4.53
C MET A 97 -4.71 3.60 -3.12
N ILE A 98 -3.41 3.41 -3.03
CA ILE A 98 -2.70 3.27 -1.75
C ILE A 98 -1.99 4.57 -1.42
N PHE A 99 -1.98 4.91 -0.13
CA PHE A 99 -1.20 5.97 0.48
C PHE A 99 -0.31 5.33 1.53
N THR A 100 0.94 5.76 1.64
CA THR A 100 1.91 5.14 2.56
C THR A 100 2.83 6.18 3.17
N ASP A 101 3.47 5.85 4.29
CA ASP A 101 4.69 6.55 4.69
C ASP A 101 5.86 6.15 3.78
N ASP A 102 7.02 6.79 3.96
CA ASP A 102 8.23 6.49 3.17
C ASP A 102 8.73 5.04 3.37
N ASN A 103 8.26 4.37 4.43
CA ASN A 103 8.78 3.08 4.87
C ASN A 103 7.82 1.92 4.75
N LEU A 104 6.62 2.11 4.19
CA LEU A 104 5.54 1.12 4.18
C LEU A 104 5.18 0.60 5.58
N ASN A 105 5.50 1.35 6.64
CA ASN A 105 5.14 1.00 8.01
C ASN A 105 3.67 1.28 8.28
N GLU A 106 3.13 2.32 7.63
CA GLU A 106 1.74 2.74 7.70
C GLU A 106 1.23 2.94 6.29
N PHE A 107 0.02 2.46 6.02
CA PHE A 107 -0.61 2.65 4.73
C PHE A 107 -2.12 2.63 4.83
N SER A 108 -2.77 3.26 3.86
CA SER A 108 -4.21 3.25 3.69
C SER A 108 -4.56 2.99 2.23
N ILE A 109 -5.51 2.09 1.96
CA ILE A 109 -5.95 1.71 0.63
C ILE A 109 -7.41 2.13 0.47
N GLN A 110 -7.65 3.09 -0.42
CA GLN A 110 -8.96 3.36 -0.97
C GLN A 110 -9.31 2.29 -1.99
N TRP A 111 -10.20 1.37 -1.63
CA TRP A 111 -10.50 0.21 -2.45
C TRP A 111 -11.64 0.50 -3.43
N PHE A 112 -11.37 0.24 -4.70
CA PHE A 112 -12.32 0.52 -5.76
C PHE A 112 -13.33 -0.61 -5.83
N GLU A 113 -14.60 -0.26 -5.77
CA GLU A 113 -15.71 -1.22 -5.85
C GLU A 113 -16.32 -1.20 -7.25
N GLY A 114 -16.90 -2.33 -7.65
CA GLY A 114 -17.44 -2.55 -8.99
C GLY A 114 -16.79 -3.72 -9.72
N THR A 115 -17.26 -3.97 -10.94
CA THR A 115 -16.72 -5.01 -11.81
C THR A 115 -15.65 -4.43 -12.75
N HIS A 116 -14.76 -5.29 -13.24
CA HIS A 116 -13.78 -4.92 -14.27
C HIS A 116 -14.47 -4.27 -15.49
N SER A 117 -15.59 -4.85 -15.94
CA SER A 117 -16.35 -4.39 -17.11
C SER A 117 -17.06 -3.04 -16.94
N GLU A 118 -17.49 -2.69 -15.73
CA GLU A 118 -18.22 -1.43 -15.46
C GLU A 118 -17.29 -0.29 -15.03
N GLY A 119 -16.01 -0.61 -14.81
CA GLY A 119 -15.00 0.26 -14.24
C GLY A 119 -15.17 0.35 -12.72
N ARG A 120 -14.13 -0.03 -11.98
CA ARG A 120 -14.11 0.14 -10.53
C ARG A 120 -13.90 1.60 -10.15
N ARG A 121 -14.61 2.07 -9.12
CA ARG A 121 -14.51 3.45 -8.64
C ARG A 121 -14.48 3.48 -7.12
N TRP A 122 -13.92 4.57 -6.61
CA TRP A 122 -14.04 4.94 -5.20
C TRP A 122 -14.69 6.31 -5.09
N SER A 123 -15.40 6.54 -4.00
CA SER A 123 -16.11 7.78 -3.73
C SER A 123 -15.83 8.23 -2.29
N SER A 124 -15.65 9.53 -2.09
CA SER A 124 -15.50 10.07 -0.73
C SER A 124 -16.76 9.92 0.12
N LYS A 125 -17.93 9.69 -0.51
CA LYS A 125 -19.21 9.57 0.16
C LYS A 125 -19.38 8.22 0.86
N ASP A 126 -18.97 7.12 0.26
CA ASP A 126 -19.27 5.76 0.75
C ASP A 126 -18.14 4.75 0.49
N GLY A 127 -17.00 5.23 0.01
CA GLY A 127 -15.89 4.40 -0.39
C GLY A 127 -15.34 3.55 0.75
N LEU A 128 -14.91 2.35 0.37
CA LEU A 128 -14.26 1.39 1.24
C LEU A 128 -12.79 1.76 1.43
N VAL A 129 -12.33 1.70 2.68
CA VAL A 129 -10.95 2.02 3.04
C VAL A 129 -10.40 0.92 3.95
N TYR A 130 -9.16 0.51 3.67
CA TYR A 130 -8.37 -0.33 4.56
C TYR A 130 -7.24 0.52 5.12
N SER A 131 -7.03 0.54 6.43
CA SER A 131 -5.97 1.37 7.04
C SER A 131 -5.20 0.60 8.11
N MET A 132 -3.87 0.77 8.11
CA MET A 132 -2.93 -0.09 8.82
C MET A 132 -1.69 0.67 9.28
N PRO A 133 -1.08 0.22 10.39
CA PRO A 133 -1.65 -0.68 11.38
C PRO A 133 -2.73 0.06 12.18
N ALA A 134 -3.87 -0.59 12.44
CA ALA A 134 -4.94 0.03 13.22
C ALA A 134 -5.72 -1.02 14.00
N THR A 135 -6.11 -0.68 15.23
CA THR A 135 -6.95 -1.54 16.08
C THR A 135 -8.36 -1.00 16.28
N THR A 136 -8.54 0.29 15.99
CA THR A 136 -9.84 0.99 16.07
C THR A 136 -10.14 1.77 14.80
N ARG A 137 -11.42 2.10 14.63
CA ARG A 137 -11.88 2.93 13.52
C ARG A 137 -11.24 4.33 13.54
N ASP A 138 -11.15 4.94 14.72
CA ASP A 138 -10.63 6.30 14.86
C ASP A 138 -9.14 6.35 14.48
N GLU A 139 -8.34 5.37 14.91
CA GLU A 139 -6.94 5.21 14.48
C GLU A 139 -6.84 5.06 12.96
N ALA A 140 -7.70 4.24 12.37
CA ALA A 140 -7.71 3.99 10.93
C ALA A 140 -8.03 5.24 10.10
N VAL A 141 -8.94 6.08 10.58
CA VAL A 141 -9.26 7.38 9.97
C VAL A 141 -8.09 8.34 10.13
N GLU A 142 -7.52 8.44 11.33
CA GLU A 142 -6.38 9.33 11.59
C GLU A 142 -5.18 9.02 10.69
N ILE A 143 -4.85 7.73 10.53
CA ILE A 143 -3.80 7.27 9.60
C ILE A 143 -4.13 7.69 8.18
N THR A 144 -5.36 7.45 7.72
CA THR A 144 -5.79 7.78 6.35
C THR A 144 -5.69 9.28 6.09
N ASP A 145 -6.20 10.10 7.00
CA ASP A 145 -6.16 11.56 6.88
C ASP A 145 -4.73 12.08 6.90
N ARG A 146 -3.88 11.54 7.78
CA ARG A 146 -2.45 11.89 7.85
C ARG A 146 -1.73 11.56 6.54
N LEU A 147 -1.95 10.37 5.99
CA LEU A 147 -1.29 9.89 4.77
C LEU A 147 -1.75 10.65 3.52
N GLN A 148 -3.05 10.99 3.41
CA GLN A 148 -3.56 11.75 2.27
C GLN A 148 -3.08 13.21 2.23
N HIS A 149 -2.82 13.80 3.40
CA HIS A 149 -2.29 15.17 3.51
C HIS A 149 -0.77 15.19 3.70
N TRP A 150 -0.10 14.03 3.57
CA TRP A 150 1.34 13.91 3.76
C TRP A 150 2.09 14.63 2.64
N ASN A 151 2.85 15.66 3.00
CA ASN A 151 3.63 16.46 2.05
C ASN A 151 5.11 16.05 1.97
N GLY A 152 5.48 14.88 2.49
CA GLY A 152 6.79 14.26 2.27
C GLY A 152 7.98 15.19 2.50
N LYS A 153 8.03 15.90 3.64
CA LYS A 153 9.24 16.52 4.21
C LYS A 153 9.06 16.81 5.70
N VAL A 154 9.68 15.98 6.55
CA VAL A 154 10.17 16.44 7.86
C VAL A 154 11.64 16.03 7.97
N ASN A 155 12.49 17.04 7.75
CA ASN A 155 13.95 17.12 7.93
C ASN A 155 14.85 16.40 6.91
#